data_AF-A0AAD4M1S2-F1
#
_entry.id   AF-A0AAD4M1S2-F1
#
_cell.length_a   1.000
_cell.length_b   1.000
_cell.length_c   1.000
_cell.angle_alpha   90.00
_cell.angle_beta   90.00
_cell.angle_gamma   90.00
#
_symmetry.space_group_name_H-M   'P 1'
#
loop_
_entity.id
_entity.type
_entity.pdbx_description
1 polymer ?
#
loop_
_entity_poly.entity_id
_entity_poly.type
_entity_poly.pdbx_seq_one_letter_code
_entity_poly.pdbx_strand_id
1 'polypeptide(L)'
;MAPQRSSSVRAQEPKSSGSLRQGILSFTSVKRSGSSIAKDSVKGKASTRPAEPIAVTSIRVGGKRKYEPDLEPELENERGEETTEVAERERLDLGDPRWNKAFGWAREKMGDIQPVHAEGQSPVHHILRVFDLSYEYGPCIGVTRLERWERAEALGLDPPAEVREILVTKEGHEDQRLIQNVLYEEV
;
A
#
# COMPACT_ATOMS: atom_id res chain seq x y z
N MET A 1 28.36 -6.37 67.55
CA MET A 1 27.37 -7.46 67.68
C MET A 1 26.50 -7.53 66.42
N ALA A 2 25.70 -8.59 66.27
CA ALA A 2 24.99 -8.92 65.03
C ALA A 2 23.66 -8.15 64.82
N PRO A 3 23.20 -7.98 63.57
CA PRO A 3 21.84 -7.56 63.26
C PRO A 3 20.86 -8.73 63.46
N GLN A 4 19.76 -8.49 64.18
CA GLN A 4 18.67 -9.47 64.33
C GLN A 4 17.56 -9.23 63.29
N ARG A 5 17.01 -10.31 62.74
CA ARG A 5 15.90 -10.29 61.77
C ARG A 5 14.55 -10.39 62.47
N SER A 6 13.49 -9.76 61.92
CA SER A 6 12.20 -10.43 61.63
C SER A 6 11.09 -9.48 61.13
N SER A 7 10.47 -9.83 60.01
CA SER A 7 9.01 -9.70 59.74
C SER A 7 8.68 -10.25 58.34
N SER A 8 7.46 -10.78 58.17
CA SER A 8 6.99 -11.46 56.95
C SER A 8 5.46 -11.67 57.00
N VAL A 9 4.73 -11.88 55.90
CA VAL A 9 5.18 -11.92 54.48
C VAL A 9 4.93 -10.56 53.81
N ARG A 10 4.04 -10.26 52.85
CA ARG A 10 3.15 -11.05 51.98
C ARG A 10 2.93 -10.27 50.67
N ALA A 11 3.57 -10.70 49.56
CA ALA A 11 3.22 -10.21 48.23
C ALA A 11 1.81 -10.67 47.84
N GLN A 12 1.07 -9.81 47.13
CA GLN A 12 -0.22 -10.15 46.51
C GLN A 12 -0.17 -9.79 45.03
N GLU A 13 -0.28 -10.78 44.15
CA GLU A 13 -0.39 -10.57 42.71
C GLU A 13 -1.85 -10.27 42.32
N PRO A 14 -2.14 -9.17 41.61
CA PRO A 14 -3.46 -8.92 41.05
C PRO A 14 -3.68 -9.76 39.79
N LYS A 15 -4.16 -11.01 39.96
CA LYS A 15 -4.54 -11.88 38.84
C LYS A 15 -5.74 -11.29 38.07
N SER A 16 -5.48 -10.71 36.90
CA SER A 16 -6.51 -10.28 35.96
C SER A 16 -6.11 -10.59 34.51
N SER A 17 -6.15 -11.88 34.15
CA SER A 17 -5.99 -12.34 32.77
C SER A 17 -7.25 -12.01 31.95
N GLY A 18 -7.45 -10.71 31.67
CA GLY A 18 -8.52 -10.21 30.83
C GLY A 18 -8.31 -10.64 29.38
N SER A 19 -8.94 -11.74 28.97
CA SER A 19 -8.94 -12.16 27.57
C SER A 19 -9.60 -11.09 26.71
N LEU A 20 -8.79 -10.37 25.92
CA LEU A 20 -9.21 -9.35 24.98
C LEU A 20 -10.01 -9.97 23.83
N ARG A 21 -11.29 -10.23 24.10
CA ARG A 21 -12.26 -10.63 23.08
C ARG A 21 -12.52 -9.45 22.15
N GLN A 22 -11.85 -9.45 21.00
CA GLN A 22 -12.17 -8.53 19.90
C GLN A 22 -13.65 -8.70 19.52
N GLY A 23 -14.39 -7.59 19.51
CA GLY A 23 -15.80 -7.59 19.13
C GLY A 23 -15.96 -7.75 17.62
N ILE A 24 -16.81 -8.68 17.20
CA ILE A 24 -17.15 -8.84 15.77
C ILE A 24 -17.96 -7.61 15.33
N LEU A 25 -17.41 -6.82 14.41
CA LEU A 25 -18.08 -5.63 13.89
C LEU A 25 -19.26 -6.02 13.00
N SER A 26 -20.47 -5.75 13.46
CA SER A 26 -21.71 -6.01 12.71
C SER A 26 -22.02 -4.87 11.74
N PHE A 27 -21.63 -5.04 10.47
CA PHE A 27 -21.96 -4.11 9.39
C PHE A 27 -23.46 -4.16 9.04
N THR A 28 -24.27 -3.44 9.80
CA THR A 28 -25.68 -3.23 9.45
C THR A 28 -25.75 -2.39 8.17
N SER A 29 -26.32 -2.97 7.10
CA SER A 29 -26.47 -2.27 5.82
C SER A 29 -27.60 -1.23 5.93
N VAL A 30 -27.26 -0.04 6.41
CA VAL A 30 -28.18 1.09 6.49
C VAL A 30 -28.44 1.62 5.07
N LYS A 31 -29.48 1.06 4.44
CA LYS A 31 -30.00 1.49 3.14
C LYS A 31 -30.54 2.92 3.27
N ARG A 32 -29.67 3.91 3.02
CA ARG A 32 -29.98 5.35 3.15
C ARG A 32 -31.15 5.72 2.22
N SER A 33 -32.32 5.98 2.80
CA SER A 33 -33.42 6.62 2.08
C SER A 33 -33.09 8.10 1.91
N GLY A 34 -33.00 8.58 0.68
CA GLY A 34 -32.77 10.00 0.40
C GLY A 34 -33.98 10.84 0.80
N SER A 35 -33.75 11.90 1.57
CA SER A 35 -34.78 12.88 1.94
C SER A 35 -34.76 14.07 0.97
N SER A 36 -35.39 13.93 -0.20
CA SER A 36 -35.73 15.07 -1.04
C SER A 36 -37.02 15.75 -0.54
N ILE A 37 -37.11 17.07 -0.77
CA ILE A 37 -38.16 17.93 -0.21
C ILE A 37 -39.51 17.62 -0.87
N ALA A 38 -40.52 17.34 -0.05
CA ALA A 38 -41.89 17.14 -0.52
C ALA A 38 -42.63 18.47 -0.70
N LYS A 39 -43.15 18.72 -1.91
CA LYS A 39 -44.27 19.63 -2.17
C LYS A 39 -45.24 18.99 -3.17
N ASP A 40 -46.51 19.04 -2.78
CA ASP A 40 -47.77 18.83 -3.52
C ASP A 40 -47.95 17.76 -4.61
N SER A 41 -49.01 16.99 -4.40
CA SER A 41 -50.09 16.69 -5.35
C SER A 41 -49.80 16.63 -6.86
N VAL A 42 -50.02 15.45 -7.46
CA VAL A 42 -51.18 15.21 -8.36
C VAL A 42 -51.41 13.71 -8.61
N LYS A 43 -52.61 13.37 -9.10
CA LYS A 43 -53.24 12.04 -9.13
C LYS A 43 -53.13 11.38 -10.50
N GLY A 44 -52.55 10.18 -10.59
CA GLY A 44 -52.48 9.39 -11.84
C GLY A 44 -52.40 7.87 -11.58
N LYS A 45 -53.10 7.07 -12.40
CA LYS A 45 -53.05 5.59 -12.38
C LYS A 45 -52.55 5.09 -13.75
N ALA A 46 -51.58 4.16 -13.77
CA ALA A 46 -51.66 2.90 -14.53
C ALA A 46 -50.39 2.03 -14.41
N SER A 47 -50.61 0.71 -14.34
CA SER A 47 -49.79 -0.37 -14.93
C SER A 47 -48.26 -0.44 -14.71
N THR A 48 -47.85 -1.30 -13.77
CA THR A 48 -46.67 -2.16 -13.93
C THR A 48 -46.92 -3.53 -13.29
N ARG A 49 -46.37 -4.59 -13.87
CA ARG A 49 -46.47 -5.98 -13.34
C ARG A 49 -45.42 -6.19 -12.23
N PRO A 50 -45.73 -6.92 -11.14
CA PRO A 50 -44.69 -7.43 -10.26
C PRO A 50 -43.90 -8.54 -10.98
N ALA A 51 -42.60 -8.60 -10.73
CA ALA A 51 -41.73 -9.72 -11.07
C ALA A 51 -41.42 -10.54 -9.80
N GLU A 52 -41.28 -11.85 -9.94
CA GLU A 52 -41.10 -12.76 -8.81
C GLU A 52 -39.65 -12.75 -8.30
N PRO A 53 -39.41 -12.84 -6.97
CA PRO A 53 -38.06 -12.89 -6.42
C PRO A 53 -37.43 -14.27 -6.60
N ILE A 54 -36.22 -14.32 -7.17
CA ILE A 54 -35.44 -15.55 -7.32
C ILE A 54 -35.02 -16.05 -5.93
N ALA A 55 -35.46 -17.26 -5.56
CA ALA A 55 -35.10 -17.88 -4.30
C ALA A 55 -33.65 -18.40 -4.33
N VAL A 56 -32.77 -17.82 -3.50
CA VAL A 56 -31.37 -18.26 -3.37
C VAL A 56 -31.31 -19.42 -2.37
N THR A 57 -31.10 -20.64 -2.87
CA THR A 57 -31.03 -21.86 -2.06
C THR A 57 -29.74 -21.93 -1.25
N SER A 58 -29.83 -22.15 0.07
CA SER A 58 -28.63 -22.30 0.91
C SER A 58 -27.82 -23.55 0.57
N ILE A 59 -26.57 -23.36 0.15
CA ILE A 59 -25.61 -24.43 -0.11
C ILE A 59 -25.22 -25.10 1.23
N ARG A 60 -25.46 -26.41 1.34
CA ARG A 60 -25.02 -27.21 2.50
C ARG A 60 -23.62 -27.76 2.24
N VAL A 61 -22.62 -27.30 2.98
CA VAL A 61 -21.26 -27.84 2.92
C VAL A 61 -21.21 -29.16 3.68
N GLY A 62 -20.99 -30.27 2.97
CA GLY A 62 -21.06 -31.62 3.54
C GLY A 62 -20.36 -32.67 2.68
N GLY A 63 -19.06 -32.52 2.43
CA GLY A 63 -18.27 -33.49 1.66
C GLY A 63 -16.81 -33.49 2.07
N LYS A 64 -16.30 -34.64 2.54
CA LYS A 64 -14.87 -34.85 2.77
C LYS A 64 -14.16 -35.04 1.44
N ARG A 65 -13.68 -33.96 0.83
CA ARG A 65 -12.72 -34.06 -0.29
C ARG A 65 -11.41 -34.64 0.25
N LYS A 66 -10.86 -35.64 -0.46
CA LYS A 66 -9.46 -36.02 -0.28
C LYS A 66 -8.59 -34.91 -0.83
N TYR A 67 -7.43 -34.69 -0.22
CA TYR A 67 -6.40 -33.83 -0.78
C TYR A 67 -5.47 -34.71 -1.62
N GLU A 68 -5.53 -34.55 -2.93
CA GLU A 68 -4.41 -34.87 -3.80
C GLU A 68 -3.63 -33.55 -3.97
N PRO A 69 -2.29 -33.56 -3.95
CA PRO A 69 -1.52 -32.35 -4.19
C PRO A 69 -1.63 -32.00 -5.68
N ASP A 70 -2.36 -30.93 -5.98
CA ASP A 70 -2.26 -30.29 -7.29
C ASP A 70 -0.79 -29.92 -7.52
N LEU A 71 -0.23 -30.36 -8.65
CA LEU A 71 1.15 -30.02 -9.02
C LEU A 71 1.26 -28.50 -9.12
N GLU A 72 2.25 -27.91 -8.45
CA GLU A 72 2.44 -26.46 -8.54
C GLU A 72 2.69 -26.08 -10.00
N PRO A 73 1.94 -25.13 -10.58
CA PRO A 73 2.35 -24.51 -11.81
C PRO A 73 3.64 -23.77 -11.50
N GLU A 74 4.75 -24.21 -12.09
CA GLU A 74 5.99 -23.44 -12.10
C GLU A 74 5.62 -22.06 -12.64
N LEU A 75 5.78 -21.03 -11.79
CA LEU A 75 5.60 -19.64 -12.20
C LEU A 75 6.80 -19.27 -13.08
N GLU A 76 6.73 -19.72 -14.34
CA GLU A 76 7.56 -19.19 -15.42
C GLU A 76 7.43 -17.67 -15.35
N ASN A 77 8.53 -17.02 -14.95
CA ASN A 77 8.53 -15.61 -14.68
C ASN A 77 8.63 -14.91 -16.05
N GLU A 78 7.49 -14.85 -16.73
CA GLU A 78 7.26 -14.28 -18.06
C GLU A 78 7.54 -12.77 -18.04
N ARG A 79 8.82 -12.44 -17.91
CA ARG A 79 9.43 -11.15 -18.18
C ARG A 79 9.10 -10.82 -19.64
N GLY A 80 8.02 -10.06 -19.84
CA GLY A 80 7.53 -9.71 -21.17
C GLY A 80 8.67 -9.20 -22.05
N GLU A 81 8.96 -9.95 -23.12
CA GLU A 81 9.88 -9.53 -24.16
C GLU A 81 9.22 -8.43 -25.00
N GLU A 82 9.14 -7.21 -24.45
CA GLU A 82 8.80 -5.99 -25.20
C GLU A 82 9.91 -5.70 -26.23
N THR A 83 9.86 -6.48 -27.31
CA THR A 83 10.72 -6.41 -28.49
C THR A 83 10.26 -5.30 -29.44
N THR A 84 9.92 -4.15 -28.86
CA THR A 84 9.72 -2.89 -29.57
C THR A 84 10.86 -1.95 -29.21
N GLU A 85 11.86 -1.92 -30.11
CA GLU A 85 12.84 -0.84 -30.28
C GLU A 85 13.44 -0.26 -29.00
N VAL A 86 14.71 -0.59 -28.72
CA VAL A 86 15.53 0.17 -27.76
C VAL A 86 15.85 1.54 -28.37
N ALA A 87 14.84 2.41 -28.41
CA ALA A 87 15.00 3.84 -28.48
C ALA A 87 16.03 4.23 -27.41
N GLU A 88 16.99 5.07 -27.78
CA GLU A 88 18.17 5.32 -26.99
C GLU A 88 17.83 6.05 -25.68
N ARG A 89 17.41 5.31 -24.64
CA ARG A 89 17.04 5.83 -23.33
C ARG A 89 18.11 6.81 -22.88
N GLU A 90 17.71 8.01 -22.45
CA GLU A 90 18.67 9.03 -22.06
C GLU A 90 19.54 8.49 -20.90
N ARG A 91 20.84 8.80 -20.93
CA ARG A 91 21.71 8.49 -19.79
C ARG A 91 21.45 9.52 -18.70
N LEU A 92 21.19 9.04 -17.49
CA LEU A 92 21.06 9.89 -16.30
C LEU A 92 22.40 10.57 -15.97
N ASP A 93 22.36 11.86 -15.64
CA ASP A 93 23.39 12.46 -14.78
C ASP A 93 22.81 12.64 -13.37
N LEU A 94 23.55 12.14 -12.38
CA LEU A 94 23.19 12.21 -10.97
C LEU A 94 23.46 13.60 -10.36
N GLY A 95 24.28 14.42 -11.03
CA GLY A 95 24.60 15.80 -10.65
C GLY A 95 23.76 16.87 -11.39
N ASP A 96 22.81 16.46 -12.23
CA ASP A 96 22.12 17.33 -13.17
C ASP A 96 21.29 18.43 -12.46
N PRO A 97 21.43 19.72 -12.80
CA PRO A 97 20.65 20.80 -12.17
C PRO A 97 19.13 20.68 -12.31
N ARG A 98 18.66 19.85 -13.27
CA ARG A 98 17.24 19.44 -13.43
C ARG A 98 16.65 18.95 -12.11
N TRP A 99 17.40 18.17 -11.35
CA TRP A 99 16.93 17.52 -10.12
C TRP A 99 16.87 18.45 -8.91
N ASN A 100 17.42 19.66 -8.97
CA ASN A 100 17.47 20.60 -7.82
C ASN A 100 16.07 20.93 -7.27
N LYS A 101 15.05 21.04 -8.12
CA LYS A 101 13.66 21.28 -7.71
C LYS A 101 13.09 20.11 -6.90
N ALA A 102 13.23 18.89 -7.42
CA ALA A 102 12.78 17.67 -6.74
C ALA A 102 13.59 17.41 -5.46
N PHE A 103 14.89 17.73 -5.44
CA PHE A 103 15.72 17.61 -4.24
C PHE A 103 15.34 18.64 -3.15
N GLY A 104 14.90 19.83 -3.54
CA GLY A 104 14.30 20.81 -2.62
C GLY A 104 13.04 20.26 -1.95
N TRP A 105 12.09 19.74 -2.75
CA TRP A 105 10.89 19.05 -2.25
C TRP A 105 11.24 17.87 -1.32
N ALA A 106 12.25 17.08 -1.68
CA ALA A 106 12.69 15.95 -0.87
C ALA A 106 13.23 16.41 0.50
N ARG A 107 14.04 17.46 0.54
CA ARG A 107 14.53 18.07 1.79
C ARG A 107 13.40 18.64 2.65
N GLU A 108 12.45 19.35 2.05
CA GLU A 108 11.29 19.91 2.76
C GLU A 108 10.46 18.81 3.44
N LYS A 109 10.16 17.72 2.71
CA LYS A 109 9.48 16.53 3.24
C LYS A 109 10.26 15.81 4.36
N MET A 110 11.59 15.92 4.39
CA MET A 110 12.44 15.41 5.48
C MET A 110 12.68 16.44 6.61
N GLY A 111 12.08 17.62 6.55
CA GLY A 111 12.28 18.68 7.55
C GLY A 111 13.73 19.20 7.61
N ASP A 112 14.42 19.23 6.47
CA ASP A 112 15.85 19.56 6.31
C ASP A 112 16.85 18.67 7.09
N ILE A 113 16.38 17.55 7.66
CA ILE A 113 17.24 16.56 8.31
C ILE A 113 17.97 15.73 7.24
N GLN A 114 19.27 15.46 7.45
CA GLN A 114 20.02 14.54 6.60
C GLN A 114 19.52 13.10 6.80
N PRO A 115 19.25 12.32 5.73
CA PRO A 115 18.81 10.95 5.89
C PRO A 115 19.87 10.10 6.61
N VAL A 116 19.44 9.25 7.53
CA VAL A 116 20.32 8.26 8.14
C VAL A 116 20.78 7.27 7.06
N HIS A 117 22.05 6.88 7.08
CA HIS A 117 22.69 6.10 6.01
C HIS A 117 22.55 6.76 4.63
N ALA A 118 22.88 8.05 4.52
CA ALA A 118 22.99 8.81 3.26
C ALA A 118 24.41 8.85 2.67
N GLU A 119 25.38 8.18 3.29
CA GLU A 119 26.77 8.22 2.86
C GLU A 119 26.93 7.68 1.43
N GLY A 120 27.58 8.47 0.57
CA GLY A 120 27.76 8.16 -0.86
C GLY A 120 26.53 8.32 -1.75
N GLN A 121 25.40 8.83 -1.25
CA GLN A 121 24.18 9.00 -2.05
C GLN A 121 24.11 10.35 -2.78
N SER A 122 23.73 10.30 -4.05
CA SER A 122 23.42 11.44 -4.91
C SER A 122 22.09 12.10 -4.53
N PRO A 123 21.84 13.35 -4.98
CA PRO A 123 20.53 14.00 -4.84
C PRO A 123 19.36 13.16 -5.36
N VAL A 124 19.59 12.41 -6.45
CA VAL A 124 18.65 11.46 -7.05
C VAL A 124 18.22 10.38 -6.06
N HIS A 125 19.16 9.73 -5.35
CA HIS A 125 18.80 8.72 -4.35
C HIS A 125 17.98 9.30 -3.18
N HIS A 126 18.22 10.57 -2.81
CA HIS A 126 17.42 11.25 -1.78
C HIS A 126 15.99 11.54 -2.26
N ILE A 127 15.80 11.95 -3.51
CA ILE A 127 14.46 12.13 -4.12
C ILE A 127 13.70 10.81 -4.11
N LEU A 128 14.32 9.73 -4.58
CA LEU A 128 13.70 8.41 -4.62
C LEU A 128 13.40 7.84 -3.22
N ARG A 129 14.28 8.08 -2.23
CA ARG A 129 14.03 7.70 -0.82
C ARG A 129 12.84 8.43 -0.21
N VAL A 130 12.64 9.71 -0.53
CA VAL A 130 11.47 10.46 -0.02
C VAL A 130 10.19 10.05 -0.73
N PHE A 131 10.26 9.77 -2.04
CA PHE A 131 9.14 9.14 -2.74
C PHE A 131 8.78 7.81 -2.08
N ASP A 132 9.75 6.92 -1.82
CA ASP A 132 9.56 5.63 -1.14
C ASP A 132 8.87 5.75 0.23
N LEU A 133 9.27 6.74 1.03
CA LEU A 133 8.76 6.95 2.39
C LEU A 133 7.47 7.78 2.47
N SER A 134 7.04 8.46 1.41
CA SER A 134 5.76 9.17 1.41
C SER A 134 4.59 8.19 1.23
N TYR A 135 3.67 8.17 2.20
CA TYR A 135 2.42 7.40 2.13
C TYR A 135 1.39 7.99 1.14
N GLU A 136 1.62 9.19 0.62
CA GLU A 136 0.70 9.91 -0.29
C GLU A 136 0.48 9.14 -1.60
N TYR A 137 1.46 8.33 -2.04
CA TYR A 137 1.47 7.60 -3.32
C TYR A 137 1.18 6.09 -3.15
N GLY A 138 0.44 5.71 -2.10
CA GLY A 138 0.12 4.31 -1.78
C GLY A 138 1.34 3.49 -1.30
N PRO A 139 1.24 2.15 -1.14
CA PRO A 139 2.31 1.33 -0.56
C PRO A 139 3.47 1.05 -1.52
N CYS A 140 4.71 1.10 -1.02
CA CYS A 140 5.93 0.78 -1.78
C CYS A 140 6.33 -0.70 -1.76
N ILE A 141 5.95 -1.45 -0.73
CA ILE A 141 6.38 -2.84 -0.53
C ILE A 141 5.77 -3.75 -1.62
N GLY A 142 6.60 -4.63 -2.18
CA GLY A 142 6.18 -5.59 -3.22
C GLY A 142 6.02 -5.03 -4.63
N VAL A 143 6.44 -3.78 -4.88
CA VAL A 143 6.48 -3.16 -6.22
C VAL A 143 7.80 -2.40 -6.44
N THR A 144 8.19 -2.24 -7.70
CA THR A 144 9.26 -1.33 -8.11
C THR A 144 8.82 0.13 -7.99
N ARG A 145 9.76 1.07 -8.06
CA ARG A 145 9.44 2.50 -8.02
C ARG A 145 8.62 2.98 -9.21
N LEU A 146 8.81 2.38 -10.40
CA LEU A 146 8.11 2.77 -11.62
C LEU A 146 6.63 2.36 -11.55
N GLU A 147 6.34 1.09 -11.26
CA GLU A 147 4.96 0.60 -11.09
C GLU A 147 4.21 1.37 -10.00
N ARG A 148 4.90 1.74 -8.92
CA ARG A 148 4.32 2.58 -7.86
C ARG A 148 3.94 3.97 -8.36
N TRP A 149 4.81 4.60 -9.15
CA TRP A 149 4.58 5.92 -9.73
C TRP A 149 3.39 5.89 -10.70
N GLU A 150 3.37 4.92 -11.62
CA GLU A 150 2.28 4.77 -12.60
C GLU A 150 0.94 4.49 -11.93
N ARG A 151 0.92 3.65 -10.89
CA ARG A 151 -0.27 3.42 -10.07
C ARG A 151 -0.72 4.68 -9.30
N ALA A 152 0.20 5.55 -8.91
CA ALA A 152 -0.14 6.82 -8.25
C ALA A 152 -0.70 7.86 -9.24
N GLU A 153 -0.16 7.93 -10.47
CA GLU A 153 -0.72 8.73 -11.57
C GLU A 153 -2.13 8.23 -11.94
N ALA A 154 -2.30 6.92 -12.12
CA ALA A 154 -3.59 6.29 -12.44
C ALA A 154 -4.66 6.47 -11.35
N LEU A 155 -4.26 6.77 -10.11
CA LEU A 155 -5.15 7.11 -8.99
C LEU A 155 -5.41 8.62 -8.85
N GLY A 156 -4.77 9.48 -9.66
CA GLY A 156 -4.89 10.93 -9.56
C GLY A 156 -4.24 11.51 -8.30
N LEU A 157 -3.11 10.95 -7.87
CA LEU A 157 -2.39 11.36 -6.66
C LEU A 157 -1.21 12.33 -6.94
N ASP A 158 -1.12 12.85 -8.17
CA ASP A 158 -0.11 13.81 -8.65
C ASP A 158 1.34 13.52 -8.19
N PRO A 159 1.90 12.32 -8.47
CA PRO A 159 3.27 11.99 -8.10
C PRO A 159 4.29 12.88 -8.83
N PRO A 160 5.47 13.17 -8.25
CA PRO A 160 6.43 14.11 -8.85
C PRO A 160 6.94 13.58 -10.20
N ALA A 161 6.76 14.36 -11.27
CA ALA A 161 7.14 13.96 -12.63
C ALA A 161 8.62 13.60 -12.74
N GLU A 162 9.48 14.34 -12.03
CA GLU A 162 10.92 14.13 -11.97
C GLU A 162 11.31 12.70 -11.53
N VAL A 163 10.49 12.04 -10.71
CA VAL A 163 10.72 10.63 -10.31
C VAL A 163 10.59 9.68 -11.51
N ARG A 164 9.60 9.87 -12.37
CA ARG A 164 9.47 9.08 -13.61
C ARG A 164 10.56 9.41 -14.63
N GLU A 165 10.95 10.69 -14.73
CA GLU A 165 12.06 11.09 -15.60
C GLU A 165 13.35 10.36 -15.22
N ILE A 166 13.67 10.24 -13.92
CA ILE A 166 14.80 9.44 -13.41
C ILE A 166 14.67 7.97 -13.80
N LEU A 167 13.50 7.35 -13.58
CA LEU A 167 13.29 5.91 -13.73
C LEU A 167 13.27 5.42 -15.18
N VAL A 168 12.88 6.27 -16.14
CA VAL A 168 12.84 5.95 -17.58
C VAL A 168 14.23 6.00 -18.25
N THR A 169 15.25 6.53 -17.57
CA THR A 169 16.65 6.51 -18.05
C THR A 169 17.24 5.10 -18.13
N LYS A 170 18.40 4.94 -18.79
CA LYS A 170 19.16 3.67 -18.76
C LYS A 170 19.43 3.21 -17.32
N GLU A 171 20.01 4.09 -16.51
CA GLU A 171 20.38 3.79 -15.11
C GLU A 171 19.14 3.46 -14.27
N GLY A 172 18.02 4.16 -14.49
CA GLY A 172 16.73 3.88 -13.85
C GLY A 172 16.14 2.48 -14.13
N HIS A 173 16.57 1.82 -15.21
CA HIS A 173 16.18 0.44 -15.57
C HIS A 173 17.27 -0.62 -15.32
N GLU A 174 18.51 -0.21 -15.03
CA GLU A 174 19.66 -1.12 -14.86
C GLU A 174 20.12 -1.22 -13.39
N ASP A 175 20.19 -0.09 -12.67
CA ASP A 175 20.62 -0.06 -11.27
C ASP A 175 19.51 -0.47 -10.31
N GLN A 176 19.71 -1.60 -9.59
CA GLN A 176 18.78 -2.05 -8.55
C GLN A 176 18.52 -0.97 -7.47
N ARG A 177 19.52 -0.10 -7.20
CA ARG A 177 19.39 1.04 -6.27
C ARG A 177 18.43 2.14 -6.76
N LEU A 178 18.15 2.22 -8.06
CA LEU A 178 17.19 3.14 -8.67
C LEU A 178 15.84 2.45 -8.90
N ILE A 179 15.83 1.20 -9.37
CA ILE A 179 14.61 0.40 -9.63
C ILE A 179 13.85 0.08 -8.33
N GLN A 180 14.55 -0.44 -7.32
CA GLN A 180 13.93 -1.07 -6.15
C GLN A 180 13.68 -0.08 -5.01
N ASN A 181 12.58 -0.26 -4.30
CA ASN A 181 12.24 0.57 -3.14
C ASN A 181 13.23 0.35 -1.97
N VAL A 182 13.31 1.32 -1.04
CA VAL A 182 14.23 1.32 0.11
C VAL A 182 14.12 0.09 1.03
N LEU A 183 13.00 -0.64 1.02
CA LEU A 183 12.73 -1.79 1.90
C LEU A 183 12.91 -3.16 1.19
N TYR A 184 13.42 -3.17 -0.04
CA TYR A 184 13.46 -4.38 -0.88
C TYR A 184 14.38 -5.50 -0.34
N GLU A 185 15.42 -5.15 0.43
CA GLU A 185 16.38 -6.12 1.01
C GLU A 185 15.96 -6.62 2.41
N GLU A 186 14.82 -6.19 2.96
CA GLU A 186 14.36 -6.52 4.32
C GLU A 186 13.25 -7.61 4.40
N VAL A 187 12.97 -8.31 3.29
CA VAL A 187 11.82 -9.23 3.11
C VAL A 187 12.27 -10.66 2.79
#